data_AF-A0A846PYB1-F1
#
_entry.id   AF-A0A846PYB1-F1
#
_cell.length_a   1.000
_cell.length_b   1.000
_cell.length_c   1.000
_cell.angle_alpha   90.00
_cell.angle_beta   90.00
_cell.angle_gamma   90.00
#
_symmetry.space_group_name_H-M   'P 1'
#
loop_
_entity.id
_entity.type
_entity.pdbx_description
1 polymer ?
#
loop_
_entity_poly.entity_id
_entity_poly.type
_entity_poly.pdbx_seq_one_letter_code
_entity_poly.pdbx_strand_id
1 'polypeptide(L)'
;MSLENNGGFASMRTHSRKFHLTGCNELIVRVNGDSNNYRHRSESGHAYDEVAYQTVFSTEQDQWTKVRLPFERLQPVSRECLLKTYLCLTWLLV
;
A
#
# COMPACT_ATOMS: atom_id res chain seq x y z
N MET A 1 0.58 -6.32 -19.22
CA MET A 1 1.91 -6.98 -19.27
C MET A 1 1.78 -8.26 -20.09
N SER A 2 2.75 -8.60 -20.95
CA SER A 2 2.68 -9.87 -21.71
C SER A 2 3.16 -11.03 -20.83
N LEU A 3 2.32 -12.07 -20.70
CA LEU A 3 2.65 -13.35 -20.06
C LEU A 3 3.68 -14.17 -20.88
N GLU A 4 3.96 -13.75 -22.12
CA GLU A 4 4.81 -14.43 -23.09
C GLU A 4 6.31 -14.39 -22.71
N ASN A 5 6.70 -13.57 -21.72
CA ASN A 5 8.09 -13.38 -21.28
C ASN A 5 8.35 -13.78 -19.81
N ASN A 6 7.70 -14.83 -19.29
CA ASN A 6 8.01 -15.42 -17.97
C ASN A 6 7.91 -14.46 -16.76
N GLY A 7 6.86 -13.63 -16.70
CA GLY A 7 6.49 -12.90 -15.49
C GLY A 7 7.40 -11.71 -15.16
N GLY A 8 7.08 -10.55 -15.73
CA GLY A 8 7.69 -9.27 -15.35
C GLY A 8 6.97 -8.62 -14.18
N PHE A 9 7.73 -8.04 -13.24
CA PHE A 9 7.19 -7.12 -12.24
C PHE A 9 7.14 -5.71 -12.82
N ALA A 10 5.99 -5.05 -12.77
CA ALA A 10 5.89 -3.62 -13.04
C ALA A 10 5.78 -2.85 -11.72
N SER A 11 6.63 -1.84 -11.54
CA SER A 11 6.54 -0.93 -10.39
C SER A 11 6.65 0.51 -10.84
N MET A 12 5.89 1.39 -10.19
CA MET A 12 6.01 2.83 -10.33
C MET A 12 6.36 3.39 -8.96
N ARG A 13 7.34 4.30 -8.90
CA ARG A 13 7.78 4.93 -7.66
C ARG A 13 7.69 6.44 -7.80
N THR A 14 7.16 7.09 -6.77
CA THR A 14 7.23 8.54 -6.65
C THR A 14 8.45 8.87 -5.80
N HIS A 15 9.21 9.92 -6.16
CA HIS A 15 10.31 10.39 -5.32
C HIS A 15 9.79 10.78 -3.93
N SER A 16 10.58 10.48 -2.91
CA SER A 16 10.26 10.85 -1.54
C SER A 16 10.17 12.37 -1.42
N ARG A 17 9.01 12.85 -0.99
CA ARG A 17 8.77 14.25 -0.62
C ARG A 17 7.86 14.28 0.60
N LYS A 18 7.92 15.36 1.37
CA LYS A 18 7.01 15.55 2.50
C LYS A 18 5.61 15.83 1.96
N PHE A 19 4.76 14.81 2.00
CA PHE A 19 3.33 14.99 1.83
C PHE A 19 2.77 15.39 3.19
N HIS A 20 2.26 16.61 3.34
CA HIS A 20 1.55 17.03 4.55
C HIS A 20 0.19 16.32 4.60
N LEU A 21 0.17 15.08 5.08
CA LEU A 21 -1.02 14.20 5.11
C LEU A 21 -1.84 14.35 6.41
N THR A 22 -1.46 15.28 7.30
CA THR A 22 -2.20 15.54 8.53
C THR A 22 -3.64 15.95 8.23
N GLY A 23 -4.61 15.23 8.80
CA GLY A 23 -6.04 15.46 8.56
C GLY A 23 -6.60 14.77 7.31
N CYS A 24 -5.77 14.07 6.54
CA CYS A 24 -6.25 13.17 5.48
C CYS A 24 -6.56 11.79 6.06
N ASN A 25 -7.54 11.09 5.47
CA ASN A 25 -7.94 9.75 5.89
C ASN A 25 -7.72 8.68 4.81
N GLU A 26 -7.44 9.10 3.57
CA GLU A 26 -7.31 8.20 2.42
C GLU A 26 -6.37 8.77 1.34
N LEU A 27 -5.81 7.88 0.53
CA LEU A 27 -5.18 8.19 -0.75
C LEU A 27 -6.14 7.86 -1.89
N ILE A 28 -6.10 8.66 -2.95
CA ILE A 28 -6.87 8.39 -4.17
C ILE A 28 -5.89 8.22 -5.32
N VAL A 29 -5.92 7.05 -5.94
CA VAL A 29 -5.09 6.73 -7.11
C VAL A 29 -6.00 6.63 -8.32
N ARG A 30 -5.63 7.30 -9.41
CA ARG A 30 -6.29 7.15 -10.72
C ARG A 30 -5.42 6.27 -11.61
N VAL A 31 -5.96 5.16 -12.06
CA VAL A 31 -5.23 4.15 -12.85
C VAL A 31 -6.06 3.69 -14.04
N ASN A 32 -5.42 3.43 -15.18
CA ASN A 32 -6.03 2.68 -16.27
C ASN A 32 -5.66 1.21 -16.08
N GLY A 33 -6.65 0.37 -15.84
CA GLY A 33 -6.44 -1.00 -15.41
C GLY A 33 -6.13 -1.98 -16.53
N ASP A 34 -5.62 -3.13 -16.13
CA ASP A 34 -5.36 -4.29 -17.00
C ASP A 34 -5.89 -5.58 -16.35
N SER A 35 -6.92 -5.46 -15.51
CA SER A 35 -7.53 -6.55 -14.73
C SER A 35 -6.60 -7.24 -13.72
N ASN A 36 -5.43 -6.66 -13.44
CA ASN A 36 -4.51 -7.19 -12.44
C ASN A 36 -4.71 -6.56 -11.05
N ASN A 37 -4.19 -7.27 -10.05
CA ASN A 37 -4.06 -6.79 -8.68
C ASN A 37 -2.72 -6.08 -8.51
N TYR A 38 -2.75 -4.90 -7.93
CA TYR A 38 -1.58 -4.10 -7.63
C TYR A 38 -1.46 -3.86 -6.14
N ARG A 39 -0.21 -3.71 -5.69
CA ARG A 39 0.11 -3.37 -4.31
C ARG A 39 0.59 -1.93 -4.25
N HIS A 40 -0.10 -1.10 -3.47
CA HIS A 40 0.43 0.17 -3.02
C HIS A 40 1.37 -0.09 -1.83
N ARG A 41 2.55 0.53 -1.84
CA ARG A 41 3.48 0.57 -0.70
C ARG A 41 3.95 2.00 -0.47
N SER A 42 3.87 2.46 0.78
CA SER A 42 4.43 3.74 1.24
C SER A 42 5.29 3.54 2.47
N GLU A 43 6.43 4.20 2.50
CA GLU A 43 7.37 4.20 3.63
C GLU A 43 7.17 5.48 4.44
N SER A 44 7.21 5.39 5.77
CA SER A 44 7.01 6.55 6.65
C SER A 44 8.23 7.48 6.76
N GLY A 45 9.38 7.09 6.20
CA GLY A 45 10.62 7.84 6.32
C GLY A 45 11.75 7.29 5.42
N HIS A 46 12.98 7.67 5.74
CA HIS A 46 14.17 7.44 4.91
C HIS A 46 15.08 6.31 5.44
N ALA A 47 14.71 5.64 6.54
CA ALA A 47 15.56 4.61 7.13
C ALA A 47 15.35 3.25 6.44
N TYR A 48 16.45 2.54 6.19
CA TYR A 48 16.46 1.26 5.46
C TYR A 48 15.66 0.12 6.15
N ASP A 49 15.42 0.22 7.46
CA ASP A 49 14.71 -0.80 8.25
C ASP A 49 13.34 -0.32 8.77
N GLU A 50 12.78 0.70 8.13
CA GLU A 50 11.54 1.34 8.57
C GLU A 50 10.29 0.53 8.17
N VAL A 51 9.24 0.71 8.96
CA VAL A 51 7.93 0.12 8.68
C VAL A 51 7.37 0.74 7.40
N ALA A 52 7.03 -0.11 6.45
CA ALA A 52 6.24 0.30 5.30
C ALA A 52 4.78 -0.07 5.51
N TYR A 53 3.91 0.64 4.82
CA TYR A 53 2.48 0.46 4.85
C TYR A 53 2.01 0.02 3.47
N GLN A 54 1.28 -1.09 3.40
CA GLN A 54 0.83 -1.64 2.13
C GLN A 54 -0.67 -1.93 2.09
N THR A 55 -1.23 -1.87 0.90
CA THR A 55 -2.59 -2.35 0.62
C THR A 55 -2.67 -2.83 -0.82
N VAL A 56 -3.62 -3.73 -1.10
CA VAL A 56 -3.84 -4.30 -2.43
C VAL A 56 -5.13 -3.77 -2.99
N PHE A 57 -5.13 -3.47 -4.29
CA PHE A 57 -6.32 -3.09 -5.03
C PHE A 57 -6.36 -3.78 -6.39
N SER A 58 -7.56 -4.02 -6.88
CA SER A 58 -7.80 -4.56 -8.21
C SER A 58 -8.06 -3.43 -9.20
N THR A 59 -7.80 -3.71 -10.47
CA THR A 59 -8.10 -2.79 -11.57
C THR A 59 -9.02 -3.45 -12.58
N GLU A 60 -9.60 -2.67 -13.48
CA GLU A 60 -10.48 -3.16 -14.55
C GLU A 60 -9.82 -2.88 -15.91
N GLN A 61 -9.77 -3.90 -16.77
CA GLN A 61 -9.11 -3.79 -18.07
C GLN A 61 -9.66 -2.63 -18.91
N ASP A 62 -8.74 -1.80 -19.42
CA ASP A 62 -8.99 -0.68 -20.32
C ASP A 62 -9.95 0.38 -19.73
N GLN A 63 -10.04 0.45 -18.39
CA GLN A 63 -10.88 1.41 -17.68
C GLN A 63 -10.09 2.30 -16.73
N TRP A 64 -10.38 3.60 -16.79
CA TRP A 64 -9.89 4.58 -15.83
C TRP A 64 -10.70 4.55 -14.54
N THR A 65 -10.11 4.03 -13.48
CA THR A 65 -10.77 3.93 -12.16
C THR A 65 -10.08 4.80 -11.13
N LYS A 66 -10.89 5.41 -10.25
CA LYS A 66 -10.40 6.08 -9.02
C LYS A 66 -10.46 5.08 -7.87
N VAL A 67 -9.32 4.57 -7.48
CA VAL A 67 -9.17 3.65 -6.36
C VAL A 67 -8.93 4.46 -5.09
N ARG A 68 -9.76 4.22 -4.06
CA ARG A 68 -9.63 4.83 -2.74
C ARG A 68 -8.91 3.88 -1.79
N LEU A 69 -7.84 4.35 -1.18
CA LEU A 69 -6.98 3.60 -0.28
C LEU A 69 -7.03 4.28 1.10
N PRO A 70 -8.03 3.95 1.94
CA PRO A 70 -8.13 4.51 3.28
C PRO A 70 -6.94 4.06 4.14
N PHE A 71 -6.42 4.97 4.96
CA PHE A 71 -5.26 4.70 5.82
C PHE A 71 -5.50 3.56 6.81
N GLU A 72 -6.75 3.38 7.25
CA GLU A 72 -7.16 2.28 8.12
C GLU A 72 -6.99 0.88 7.50
N ARG A 73 -6.95 0.78 6.16
CA ARG A 73 -6.74 -0.49 5.44
C ARG A 73 -5.26 -0.74 5.14
N LEU A 74 -4.37 0.17 5.51
CA LEU A 74 -2.94 -0.02 5.32
C LEU A 74 -2.39 -0.97 6.38
N GLN A 75 -1.72 -2.02 5.93
CA GLN A 75 -1.09 -2.99 6.80
C GLN A 75 0.40 -2.66 6.97
N PRO A 76 0.90 -2.58 8.21
CA PRO A 76 2.31 -2.38 8.47
C PRO A 76 3.12 -3.64 8.12
N VAL A 77 4.21 -3.47 7.40
CA VAL A 77 5.16 -4.52 7.00
C VAL A 77 6.59 -4.09 7.28
N SER A 78 7.42 -5.03 7.74
CA SER A 78 8.87 -4.88 7.83
C SER A 78 9.51 -6.00 7.04
N ARG A 79 10.42 -5.67 6.11
CA ARG A 79 11.09 -6.65 5.22
C ARG A 79 10.12 -7.66 4.59
N GLU A 80 8.99 -7.17 4.06
CA GLU A 80 7.90 -7.97 3.46
C GLU A 80 7.14 -8.90 4.42
N CYS A 81 7.39 -8.82 5.72
CA CYS A 81 6.66 -9.55 6.74
C CYS A 81 5.60 -8.66 7.40
N LEU A 82 4.35 -9.12 7.45
CA LEU A 82 3.27 -8.43 8.14
C LEU A 82 3.59 -8.29 9.63
N LEU A 83 3.61 -7.05 10.12
CA LEU A 83 3.74 -6.80 11.54
C LEU A 83 2.40 -7.12 12.20
N LYS A 84 2.36 -8.24 12.94
CA LYS A 84 1.23 -8.58 13.79
C LYS A 84 1.27 -7.66 15.01
N THR A 85 0.37 -6.70 15.07
CA THR A 85 0.05 -6.07 16.34
C THR A 85 -0.61 -7.13 17.21
N TYR A 86 0.14 -7.73 18.13
CA TYR A 86 -0.46 -8.41 19.25
C TYR A 86 -1.21 -7.33 20.04
N LEU A 87 -2.53 -7.31 19.94
CA LEU A 87 -3.37 -6.64 20.92
C LEU A 87 -3.08 -7.33 22.25
N CYS A 88 -2.12 -6.79 23.00
CA CYS A 88 -1.98 -7.05 24.41
C CYS A 88 -3.18 -6.37 25.09
N LEU A 89 -4.36 -6.96 24.92
CA LEU A 89 -5.55 -6.69 25.71
C LEU A 89 -5.32 -7.30 27.08
N THR A 90 -4.38 -6.75 27.85
CA THR A 90 -4.45 -6.89 29.30
C THR A 90 -5.39 -5.79 29.76
N TRP A 91 -6.68 -6.14 29.87
CA TRP A 91 -7.57 -5.44 30.77
C TRP A 91 -6.95 -5.55 32.17
N LEU A 92 -6.23 -4.52 32.58
CA LEU A 92 -5.81 -4.36 33.97
C LEU A 92 -6.87 -3.50 34.64
N LEU A 93 -7.94 -4.16 35.09
CA LEU A 93 -8.82 -3.64 36.14
C LEU A 93 -9.02 -4.78 37.12
N VAL A 94 -8.32 -4.62 38.25
CA VAL A 94 -8.66 -4.96 39.64
C VAL A 94 -9.45 -6.25 39.86
#